data_AF-A0A2V1GXU4-F1
#
_entry.id   AF-A0A2V1GXU4-F1
#
_cell.length_a   1.000
_cell.length_b   1.000
_cell.length_c   1.000
_cell.angle_alpha   90.00
_cell.angle_beta   90.00
_cell.angle_gamma   90.00
#
_symmetry.space_group_name_H-M   'P 1'
#
loop_
_entity.id
_entity.type
_entity.pdbx_description
1 polymer ?
#
loop_
_entity_poly.entity_id
_entity_poly.type
_entity_poly.pdbx_seq_one_letter_code
_entity_poly.pdbx_strand_id
1 'polypeptide(L)'
;MKYLLAICLSFSLLACAGSDQSDSKNSQGDGNIDTPPIDLVNQPVEVLFEESVKPGHWQRVELADTYCGDGSQYKFFVNLDAESDDLLIAFQGGGACWDYESCTGQNGIRGAANPNGITDNFMNFLDMDNGGSFWGASSPMVLQNHPWHKTEPAKWNKVFLPYCTGDVFAGDKELSYPDPTGENPDLQWKHAGATNTLRVIGWLKQKFTEVDRMMTYGCSAGGVGALAHYQSLRKHINPRIGFMLNDSGPLYPAQLGDNSWQLHQKIADSWNITTMLNAVSADIPGISTDNIGNINQALAITWPQDRLAHTQFTRDANYSGYSYERFFNLQPGDEEIHRLWGEDQQNLMDIYDQYENMAYFIPYFRPFNESHCTSILDFTDTQITGTDNGDGKMMHLGNFINILLDETQPLQSHFEAADPAELERKSLYWELMIALTGIGGEAPAADEESQSSGATQAKSFTLEQLTALGPYRPQE
;
A
#
# COMPACT_ATOMS: atom_id res chain seq x y z
N MET A 1 8.30 51.45 1.61
CA MET A 1 8.25 52.91 1.33
C MET A 1 7.91 53.09 -0.15
N LYS A 2 6.70 53.63 -0.43
CA LYS A 2 6.13 54.09 -1.71
C LYS A 2 5.74 53.04 -2.77
N TYR A 3 4.45 52.68 -2.86
CA TYR A 3 3.32 53.27 -3.65
C TYR A 3 3.33 52.79 -5.13
N LEU A 4 2.24 52.58 -5.88
CA LEU A 4 0.80 52.26 -5.72
C LEU A 4 0.20 52.41 -7.15
N LEU A 5 -0.78 51.59 -7.50
CA LEU A 5 -1.94 51.86 -8.37
C LEU A 5 -1.75 52.28 -9.86
N ALA A 6 -2.43 51.55 -10.75
CA ALA A 6 -3.39 52.14 -11.70
C ALA A 6 -4.41 51.10 -12.17
N ILE A 7 -5.66 51.31 -11.74
CA ILE A 7 -6.90 50.70 -12.27
C ILE A 7 -7.37 51.57 -13.45
N CYS A 8 -7.87 50.97 -14.52
CA CYS A 8 -8.88 51.59 -15.38
C CYS A 8 -9.78 50.54 -16.05
N LEU A 9 -11.06 50.59 -15.69
CA LEU A 9 -12.21 49.91 -16.31
C LEU A 9 -12.73 50.69 -17.53
N SER A 10 -13.19 49.97 -18.57
CA SER A 10 -14.48 50.26 -19.25
C SER A 10 -14.90 49.22 -20.34
N PHE A 11 -15.99 48.50 -20.05
CA PHE A 11 -17.22 48.17 -20.84
C PHE A 11 -17.40 48.86 -22.22
N SER A 12 -18.05 48.37 -23.30
CA SER A 12 -19.01 47.28 -23.59
C SER A 12 -19.21 47.07 -25.13
N LEU A 13 -19.60 45.84 -25.53
CA LEU A 13 -20.61 45.42 -26.55
C LEU A 13 -20.63 45.99 -27.99
N LEU A 14 -20.49 45.11 -29.01
CA LEU A 14 -21.60 44.68 -29.89
C LEU A 14 -21.22 43.47 -30.78
N ALA A 15 -22.18 42.57 -30.99
CA ALA A 15 -22.12 41.33 -31.75
C ALA A 15 -22.29 41.52 -33.27
N CYS A 16 -21.77 40.57 -34.08
CA CYS A 16 -22.58 39.78 -35.03
C CYS A 16 -21.74 38.69 -35.73
N ALA A 17 -22.43 37.63 -36.11
CA ALA A 17 -21.97 36.34 -36.58
C ALA A 17 -21.21 36.32 -37.92
N GLY A 18 -20.37 35.29 -38.09
CA GLY A 18 -19.83 34.83 -39.37
C GLY A 18 -19.09 33.52 -39.18
N SER A 19 -19.70 32.43 -39.62
CA SER A 19 -19.15 31.08 -39.73
C SER A 19 -17.87 31.04 -40.57
N ASP A 20 -16.85 30.31 -40.12
CA ASP A 20 -16.02 29.47 -41.00
C ASP A 20 -15.19 28.48 -40.17
N GLN A 21 -15.42 27.19 -40.44
CA GLN A 21 -14.54 26.10 -40.04
C GLN A 21 -13.21 26.28 -40.75
N SER A 22 -12.11 26.34 -39.98
CA SER A 22 -10.79 26.06 -40.53
C SER A 22 -10.06 25.10 -39.60
N ASP A 23 -9.86 23.90 -40.12
CA ASP A 23 -9.03 22.85 -39.56
C ASP A 23 -7.59 23.36 -39.38
N SER A 24 -7.17 23.59 -38.14
CA SER A 24 -5.76 23.66 -37.80
C SER A 24 -5.33 22.32 -37.23
N LYS A 25 -4.59 21.57 -38.07
CA LYS A 25 -3.84 20.37 -37.69
C LYS A 25 -2.95 20.70 -36.49
N ASN A 26 -3.37 20.25 -35.31
CA ASN A 26 -2.50 20.17 -34.17
C ASN A 26 -1.66 18.89 -34.35
N SER A 27 -0.36 19.04 -34.57
CA SER A 27 0.58 17.93 -34.55
C SER A 27 0.68 17.41 -33.11
N GLN A 28 -0.20 16.48 -32.76
CA GLN A 28 0.02 15.59 -31.63
C GLN A 28 1.26 14.77 -31.96
N GLY A 29 2.29 14.89 -31.12
CA GLY A 29 3.37 13.93 -31.11
C GLY A 29 2.80 12.58 -30.71
N ASP A 30 2.98 11.59 -31.57
CA ASP A 30 2.68 10.19 -31.30
C ASP A 30 3.55 9.70 -30.13
N GLY A 31 3.06 9.88 -28.91
CA GLY A 31 3.53 9.19 -27.71
C GLY A 31 2.70 7.93 -27.49
N ASN A 32 2.66 7.03 -28.48
CA ASN A 32 1.98 5.75 -28.35
C ASN A 32 2.88 4.82 -27.52
N ILE A 33 2.66 4.75 -26.20
CA ILE A 33 3.24 3.70 -25.35
C ILE A 33 2.34 2.48 -25.51
N ASP A 34 2.58 1.72 -26.59
CA ASP A 34 1.78 0.54 -26.98
C ASP A 34 2.45 -0.79 -26.56
N THR A 35 3.44 -0.74 -25.67
CA THR A 35 3.98 -1.95 -25.01
C THR A 35 3.23 -2.18 -23.71
N PRO A 36 2.56 -3.34 -23.53
CA PRO A 36 1.99 -3.70 -22.24
C PRO A 36 3.08 -3.67 -21.17
N PRO A 37 2.83 -3.09 -19.99
CA PRO A 37 3.81 -3.01 -18.91
C PRO A 37 4.45 -4.38 -18.56
N ILE A 38 3.72 -5.50 -18.74
CA ILE A 38 4.22 -6.84 -18.43
C ILE A 38 5.48 -7.23 -19.22
N ASP A 39 5.66 -6.72 -20.44
CA ASP A 39 6.85 -7.03 -21.26
C ASP A 39 8.13 -6.47 -20.62
N LEU A 40 8.03 -5.46 -19.74
CA LEU A 40 9.16 -4.87 -19.03
C LEU A 40 9.93 -5.90 -18.19
N VAL A 41 9.27 -6.95 -17.70
CA VAL A 41 9.92 -8.01 -16.90
C VAL A 41 10.95 -8.80 -17.73
N ASN A 42 10.72 -8.92 -19.04
CA ASN A 42 11.59 -9.67 -19.96
C ASN A 42 12.61 -8.79 -20.68
N GLN A 43 12.53 -7.46 -20.52
CA GLN A 43 13.51 -6.55 -21.05
C GLN A 43 14.81 -6.58 -20.24
N PRO A 44 15.96 -6.24 -20.84
CA PRO A 44 17.21 -6.06 -20.09
C PRO A 44 17.02 -5.08 -18.94
N VAL A 45 17.55 -5.44 -17.78
CA VAL A 45 17.54 -4.59 -16.58
C VAL A 45 18.89 -3.88 -16.50
N GLU A 46 18.86 -2.56 -16.57
CA GLU A 46 20.03 -1.72 -16.32
C GLU A 46 20.04 -1.30 -14.85
N VAL A 47 21.07 -1.76 -14.13
CA VAL A 47 21.29 -1.42 -12.72
C VAL A 47 22.11 -0.14 -12.66
N LEU A 48 21.51 0.94 -12.17
CA LEU A 48 22.20 2.22 -11.98
C LEU A 48 23.09 2.19 -10.73
N PHE A 49 22.58 1.54 -9.68
CA PHE A 49 23.28 1.37 -8.42
C PHE A 49 22.83 0.09 -7.71
N GLU A 50 23.77 -0.66 -7.16
CA GLU A 50 23.50 -1.79 -6.26
C GLU A 50 24.55 -1.76 -5.15
N GLU A 51 24.09 -1.63 -3.90
CA GLU A 51 24.98 -1.67 -2.76
C GLU A 51 25.60 -3.07 -2.58
N SER A 52 26.84 -3.13 -2.11
CA SER A 52 27.52 -4.41 -1.85
C SER A 52 26.74 -5.26 -0.85
N VAL A 53 26.58 -6.55 -1.16
CA VAL A 53 25.87 -7.50 -0.30
C VAL A 53 26.53 -7.63 1.07
N LYS A 54 25.75 -7.40 2.13
CA LYS A 54 26.11 -7.67 3.53
C LYS A 54 24.95 -8.45 4.16
N PRO A 55 25.14 -9.74 4.50
CA PRO A 55 24.09 -10.55 5.12
C PRO A 55 23.53 -9.88 6.38
N GLY A 56 22.20 -9.87 6.53
CA GLY A 56 21.51 -9.26 7.67
C GLY A 56 21.42 -7.73 7.63
N HIS A 57 21.84 -7.08 6.54
CA HIS A 57 21.71 -5.64 6.33
C HIS A 57 20.93 -5.34 5.05
N TRP A 58 20.10 -4.30 5.11
CA TRP A 58 19.42 -3.74 3.94
C TRP A 58 20.44 -3.12 2.98
N GLN A 59 20.25 -3.41 1.69
CA GLN A 59 21.07 -2.94 0.58
C GLN A 59 20.17 -2.18 -0.37
N ARG A 60 20.59 -0.98 -0.76
CA ARG A 60 19.86 -0.16 -1.72
C ARG A 60 20.14 -0.61 -3.16
N VAL A 61 19.09 -0.66 -3.97
CA VAL A 61 19.17 -0.89 -5.42
C VAL A 61 18.38 0.18 -6.18
N GLU A 62 18.96 0.64 -7.29
CA GLU A 62 18.37 1.62 -8.23
C GLU A 62 18.47 1.07 -9.65
N LEU A 63 17.37 1.12 -10.40
CA LEU A 63 17.27 0.63 -11.77
C LEU A 63 16.93 1.77 -12.72
N ALA A 64 17.43 1.69 -13.95
CA ALA A 64 17.03 2.61 -14.99
C ALA A 64 15.52 2.49 -15.26
N ASP A 65 14.93 3.60 -15.73
CA ASP A 65 13.50 3.70 -16.07
C ASP A 65 12.56 3.48 -14.87
N THR A 66 13.01 3.81 -13.66
CA THR A 66 12.18 3.75 -12.45
C THR A 66 12.19 5.08 -11.70
N TYR A 67 11.02 5.58 -11.34
CA TYR A 67 10.85 6.94 -10.81
C TYR A 67 9.78 7.02 -9.73
N CYS A 68 9.99 7.91 -8.76
CA CYS A 68 8.93 8.37 -7.87
C CYS A 68 8.03 9.40 -8.57
N GLY A 69 6.93 9.75 -7.91
CA GLY A 69 5.94 10.67 -8.42
C GLY A 69 6.51 12.04 -8.80
N ASP A 70 7.42 12.58 -7.99
CA ASP A 70 8.12 13.84 -8.25
C ASP A 70 9.20 13.75 -9.36
N GLY A 71 9.42 12.57 -9.94
CA GLY A 71 10.45 12.30 -10.93
C GLY A 71 11.82 11.96 -10.36
N SER A 72 11.98 11.90 -9.03
CA SER A 72 13.22 11.40 -8.41
C SER A 72 13.42 9.92 -8.69
N GLN A 73 14.67 9.45 -8.61
CA GLN A 73 15.04 8.06 -8.88
C GLN A 73 14.40 7.11 -7.87
N TYR A 74 13.68 6.09 -8.35
CA TYR A 74 13.12 5.06 -7.47
C TYR A 74 14.21 4.17 -6.87
N LYS A 75 13.99 3.74 -5.63
CA LYS A 75 14.87 2.85 -4.86
C LYS A 75 14.05 1.75 -4.22
N PHE A 76 14.59 0.54 -4.23
CA PHE A 76 14.11 -0.57 -3.42
C PHE A 76 15.25 -1.17 -2.61
N PHE A 77 14.90 -1.99 -1.61
CA PHE A 77 15.86 -2.48 -0.64
C PHE A 77 15.83 -3.98 -0.52
N VAL A 78 17.00 -4.59 -0.38
CA VAL A 78 17.15 -6.04 -0.30
C VAL A 78 17.91 -6.41 0.97
N ASN A 79 17.43 -7.37 1.72
CA ASN A 79 18.16 -7.98 2.83
C ASN A 79 18.21 -9.49 2.61
N LEU A 80 19.41 -10.01 2.37
CA LEU A 80 19.63 -11.40 2.00
C LEU A 80 20.05 -12.21 3.23
N ASP A 81 19.47 -13.40 3.35
CA ASP A 81 19.86 -14.41 4.33
C ASP A 81 20.52 -15.58 3.59
N ALA A 82 21.80 -15.81 3.89
CA ALA A 82 22.61 -16.78 3.17
C ALA A 82 22.18 -18.24 3.39
N GLU A 83 21.32 -18.50 4.39
CA GLU A 83 20.80 -19.83 4.71
C GLU A 83 19.36 -20.04 4.22
N SER A 84 18.77 -19.06 3.52
CA SER A 84 17.38 -19.11 3.06
C SER A 84 17.28 -19.21 1.54
N ASP A 85 16.49 -20.17 1.07
CA ASP A 85 16.01 -20.25 -0.32
C ASP A 85 14.60 -19.63 -0.48
N ASP A 86 14.03 -19.11 0.60
CA ASP A 86 12.73 -18.46 0.61
C ASP A 86 12.84 -16.95 0.41
N LEU A 87 11.79 -16.34 -0.16
CA LEU A 87 11.74 -14.94 -0.56
C LEU A 87 10.43 -14.26 -0.10
N LEU A 88 10.56 -13.17 0.65
CA LEU A 88 9.47 -12.25 0.99
C LEU A 88 9.62 -10.95 0.18
N ILE A 89 8.58 -10.60 -0.58
CA ILE A 89 8.46 -9.30 -1.26
C ILE A 89 7.41 -8.48 -0.51
N ALA A 90 7.87 -7.40 0.13
CA ALA A 90 7.07 -6.53 0.97
C ALA A 90 6.83 -5.17 0.30
N PHE A 91 5.57 -4.78 0.17
CA PHE A 91 5.14 -3.51 -0.39
C PHE A 91 4.74 -2.54 0.73
N GLN A 92 5.33 -1.35 0.73
CA GLN A 92 5.01 -0.31 1.70
C GLN A 92 3.58 0.21 1.51
N GLY A 93 2.86 0.46 2.60
CA GLY A 93 1.61 1.21 2.56
C GLY A 93 1.80 2.73 2.49
N GLY A 94 0.70 3.46 2.50
CA GLY A 94 0.69 4.91 2.70
C GLY A 94 -0.09 5.67 1.64
N GLY A 95 -1.41 5.52 1.68
CA GLY A 95 -2.32 6.40 0.96
C GLY A 95 -2.33 6.25 -0.56
N ALA A 96 -2.94 7.22 -1.23
CA ALA A 96 -3.01 7.31 -2.68
C ALA A 96 -3.25 8.76 -3.11
N CYS A 97 -3.08 9.06 -4.40
CA CYS A 97 -3.36 10.40 -4.89
C CYS A 97 -3.90 10.46 -6.31
N TRP A 98 -4.78 11.43 -6.57
CA TRP A 98 -5.38 11.69 -7.87
C TRP A 98 -5.77 13.16 -8.08
N ASP A 99 -5.28 14.04 -7.21
CA ASP A 99 -5.44 15.50 -7.23
C ASP A 99 -4.21 16.17 -6.60
N TYR A 100 -4.11 17.49 -6.73
CA TYR A 100 -2.94 18.25 -6.29
C TYR A 100 -2.68 18.09 -4.80
N GLU A 101 -3.71 18.17 -3.97
CA GLU A 101 -3.61 18.11 -2.51
C GLU A 101 -3.19 16.71 -2.04
N SER A 102 -3.72 15.65 -2.64
CA SER A 102 -3.32 14.28 -2.29
C SER A 102 -1.91 13.94 -2.76
N CYS A 103 -1.46 14.46 -3.92
CA CYS A 103 -0.14 14.14 -4.47
C CYS A 103 0.98 15.00 -3.86
N THR A 104 0.68 16.23 -3.42
CA THR A 104 1.64 17.07 -2.67
C THR A 104 1.80 16.66 -1.20
N GLY A 105 0.94 15.76 -0.70
CA GLY A 105 0.92 15.34 0.71
C GLY A 105 0.12 16.26 1.64
N GLN A 106 -0.60 17.26 1.11
CA GLN A 106 -1.46 18.13 1.92
C GLN A 106 -2.60 17.39 2.62
N ASN A 107 -3.04 16.26 2.05
CA ASN A 107 -4.04 15.39 2.67
C ASN A 107 -3.48 14.48 3.79
N GLY A 108 -2.26 14.74 4.29
CA GLY A 108 -1.67 14.04 5.42
C GLY A 108 -1.50 12.54 5.18
N ILE A 109 -1.83 11.73 6.20
CA ILE A 109 -1.66 10.25 6.18
C ILE A 109 -2.44 9.57 5.05
N ARG A 110 -3.46 10.25 4.52
CA ARG A 110 -4.22 9.74 3.40
C ARG A 110 -3.49 10.02 2.08
N GLY A 111 -2.77 11.14 1.91
CA GLY A 111 -2.04 11.43 0.67
C GLY A 111 -0.96 10.41 0.30
N ALA A 112 -0.38 10.54 -0.88
CA ALA A 112 0.70 9.65 -1.33
C ALA A 112 1.89 9.72 -0.36
N ALA A 113 2.34 8.55 0.13
CA ALA A 113 3.55 8.48 0.93
C ALA A 113 4.79 8.86 0.11
N ASN A 114 5.81 9.33 0.84
CA ASN A 114 7.11 9.73 0.29
C ASN A 114 7.01 10.61 -0.97
N PRO A 115 6.25 11.74 -0.93
CA PRO A 115 6.00 12.52 -2.13
C PRO A 115 7.24 13.22 -2.69
N ASN A 116 8.32 13.28 -1.91
CA ASN A 116 9.62 13.88 -2.27
C ASN A 116 10.70 12.80 -2.52
N GLY A 117 10.28 11.61 -2.92
CA GLY A 117 11.17 10.50 -3.24
C GLY A 117 11.60 9.66 -2.04
N ILE A 118 12.45 8.67 -2.33
CA ILE A 118 12.98 7.71 -1.36
C ILE A 118 14.42 8.08 -0.99
N THR A 119 14.67 8.16 0.31
CA THR A 119 16.01 8.44 0.88
C THR A 119 16.94 7.23 0.76
N ASP A 120 18.24 7.48 0.81
CA ASP A 120 19.26 6.43 0.69
C ASP A 120 19.30 5.50 1.91
N ASN A 121 18.94 6.03 3.08
CA ASN A 121 18.97 5.35 4.37
C ASN A 121 17.58 4.86 4.80
N PHE A 122 16.62 4.74 3.87
CA PHE A 122 15.19 4.57 4.17
C PHE A 122 14.89 3.43 5.16
N MET A 123 15.57 2.29 5.03
CA MET A 123 15.32 1.12 5.88
C MET A 123 15.96 1.21 7.28
N ASN A 124 16.66 2.30 7.61
CA ASN A 124 17.32 2.47 8.89
C ASN A 124 16.44 3.24 9.89
N PHE A 125 15.53 2.52 10.55
CA PHE A 125 14.60 3.13 11.52
C PHE A 125 15.29 3.79 12.73
N LEU A 126 16.57 3.46 13.01
CA LEU A 126 17.33 4.03 14.12
C LEU A 126 17.94 5.40 13.78
N ASP A 127 17.92 5.80 12.51
CA ASP A 127 18.61 6.97 11.99
C ASP A 127 17.66 7.89 11.20
N MET A 128 16.49 8.16 11.80
CA MET A 128 15.43 8.98 11.19
C MET A 128 15.91 10.40 10.85
N ASP A 129 16.84 10.96 11.63
CA ASP A 129 17.42 12.28 11.37
C ASP A 129 18.25 12.32 10.07
N ASN A 130 18.75 11.18 9.60
CA ASN A 130 19.55 11.07 8.37
C ASN A 130 18.83 10.24 7.30
N GLY A 131 17.52 10.43 7.17
CA GLY A 131 16.71 9.82 6.11
C GLY A 131 16.27 8.39 6.41
N GLY A 132 16.39 7.92 7.64
CA GLY A 132 15.73 6.70 8.12
C GLY A 132 14.21 6.81 8.13
N SER A 133 13.52 5.68 8.01
CA SER A 133 12.06 5.59 8.02
C SER A 133 11.57 4.57 9.03
N PHE A 134 10.44 4.86 9.68
CA PHE A 134 9.72 3.92 10.54
C PHE A 134 9.36 2.61 9.80
N TRP A 135 9.17 2.68 8.47
CA TRP A 135 8.89 1.52 7.64
C TRP A 135 9.98 0.43 7.66
N GLY A 136 11.22 0.78 8.02
CA GLY A 136 12.29 -0.19 8.26
C GLY A 136 12.02 -1.15 9.44
N ALA A 137 11.09 -0.79 10.33
CA ALA A 137 10.68 -1.57 11.49
C ALA A 137 9.16 -1.58 11.72
N SER A 138 8.37 -1.26 10.68
CA SER A 138 6.92 -1.07 10.86
C SER A 138 6.14 -2.36 11.01
N SER A 139 6.74 -3.53 10.75
CA SER A 139 6.07 -4.83 10.89
C SER A 139 7.08 -5.93 11.22
N PRO A 140 6.68 -6.95 12.01
CA PRO A 140 7.48 -8.17 12.18
C PRO A 140 7.76 -8.91 10.86
N MET A 141 6.97 -8.66 9.82
CA MET A 141 7.21 -9.20 8.48
C MET A 141 8.49 -8.61 7.86
N VAL A 142 8.72 -7.30 8.05
CA VAL A 142 9.87 -6.59 7.50
C VAL A 142 11.09 -6.75 8.42
N LEU A 143 10.91 -6.62 9.73
CA LEU A 143 12.01 -6.62 10.70
C LEU A 143 12.56 -8.05 10.96
N GLN A 144 13.82 -8.32 10.60
CA GLN A 144 14.45 -9.64 10.76
C GLN A 144 14.59 -10.11 12.21
N ASN A 145 14.87 -9.18 13.13
CA ASN A 145 15.07 -9.48 14.55
C ASN A 145 14.00 -8.77 15.40
N HIS A 146 12.73 -9.02 15.12
CA HIS A 146 11.66 -8.47 15.95
C HIS A 146 11.77 -9.04 17.39
N PRO A 147 11.84 -8.20 18.43
CA PRO A 147 12.25 -8.61 19.79
C PRO A 147 11.27 -9.57 20.47
N TRP A 148 9.99 -9.56 20.07
CA TRP A 148 8.94 -10.32 20.75
C TRP A 148 8.22 -11.36 19.88
N HIS A 149 8.30 -11.22 18.56
CA HIS A 149 7.53 -12.04 17.62
C HIS A 149 8.48 -12.59 16.57
N LYS A 150 8.51 -13.91 16.44
CA LYS A 150 9.29 -14.60 15.43
C LYS A 150 8.30 -15.26 14.49
N THR A 151 8.03 -14.62 13.36
CA THR A 151 7.39 -15.30 12.23
C THR A 151 8.46 -15.94 11.38
N GLU A 152 8.10 -17.02 10.71
CA GLU A 152 9.01 -17.70 9.79
C GLU A 152 9.64 -16.78 8.72
N PRO A 153 8.90 -15.84 8.09
CA PRO A 153 9.46 -14.92 7.10
C PRO A 153 10.50 -13.94 7.66
N ALA A 154 10.67 -13.87 8.99
CA ALA A 154 11.70 -13.04 9.60
C ALA A 154 13.10 -13.38 9.07
N LYS A 155 13.37 -14.66 8.76
CA LYS A 155 14.66 -15.18 8.26
C LYS A 155 14.72 -15.41 6.75
N TRP A 156 13.68 -15.03 6.00
CA TRP A 156 13.70 -15.17 4.56
C TRP A 156 14.58 -14.11 3.91
N ASN A 157 14.96 -14.32 2.64
CA ASN A 157 15.43 -13.20 1.83
C ASN A 157 14.29 -12.20 1.71
N LYS A 158 14.60 -10.91 1.85
CA LYS A 158 13.59 -9.85 1.85
C LYS A 158 13.88 -8.83 0.79
N VAL A 159 12.83 -8.43 0.08
CA VAL A 159 12.82 -7.34 -0.87
C VAL A 159 11.72 -6.39 -0.45
N PHE A 160 12.07 -5.17 -0.09
CA PHE A 160 11.14 -4.15 0.34
C PHE A 160 11.02 -3.09 -0.75
N LEU A 161 9.79 -2.82 -1.17
CA LEU A 161 9.44 -1.81 -2.16
C LEU A 161 8.77 -0.63 -1.43
N PRO A 162 9.51 0.47 -1.18
CA PRO A 162 8.92 1.72 -0.73
C PRO A 162 7.91 2.25 -1.74
N TYR A 163 6.93 3.01 -1.26
CA TYR A 163 5.87 3.58 -2.05
C TYR A 163 6.04 5.09 -2.18
N CYS A 164 6.16 5.60 -3.40
CA CYS A 164 6.35 7.03 -3.69
C CYS A 164 5.62 7.52 -4.94
N THR A 165 4.70 6.72 -5.48
CA THR A 165 4.05 6.96 -6.78
C THR A 165 2.60 7.40 -6.66
N GLY A 166 1.93 7.15 -5.52
CA GLY A 166 0.55 7.59 -5.30
C GLY A 166 -0.54 6.78 -6.02
N ASP A 167 -0.16 5.65 -6.62
CA ASP A 167 -0.98 4.80 -7.49
C ASP A 167 -1.11 3.33 -7.05
N VAL A 168 -0.89 3.06 -5.77
CA VAL A 168 -0.95 1.72 -5.15
C VAL A 168 -0.12 0.65 -5.87
N PHE A 169 1.02 1.05 -6.44
CA PHE A 169 1.91 0.22 -7.27
C PHE A 169 1.31 -0.22 -8.61
N ALA A 170 0.14 0.27 -9.01
CA ALA A 170 -0.59 -0.22 -10.18
C ALA A 170 -0.62 0.78 -11.35
N GLY A 171 -0.13 2.01 -11.15
CA GLY A 171 -0.19 3.07 -12.15
C GLY A 171 0.89 3.00 -13.21
N ASP A 172 0.55 3.47 -14.40
CA ASP A 172 1.47 3.75 -15.51
C ASP A 172 0.97 4.97 -16.30
N LYS A 173 1.06 6.15 -15.66
CA LYS A 173 0.56 7.41 -16.21
C LYS A 173 1.33 8.61 -15.68
N GLU A 174 1.59 9.58 -16.54
CA GLU A 174 2.10 10.90 -16.13
C GLU A 174 0.99 11.94 -16.27
N LEU A 175 0.82 12.77 -15.24
CA LEU A 175 -0.23 13.78 -15.15
C LEU A 175 0.32 15.10 -14.62
N SER A 176 -0.34 16.19 -15.02
CA SER A 176 -0.16 17.52 -14.45
C SER A 176 -1.37 17.83 -13.58
N TYR A 177 -1.17 18.06 -12.29
CA TYR A 177 -2.20 18.50 -11.36
C TYR A 177 -2.11 20.02 -11.17
N PRO A 178 -3.12 20.79 -11.57
CA PRO A 178 -3.12 22.24 -11.35
C PRO A 178 -3.17 22.59 -9.88
N ASP A 179 -2.41 23.60 -9.44
CA ASP A 179 -2.58 24.17 -8.10
C ASP A 179 -3.95 24.88 -8.04
N PRO A 180 -4.86 24.48 -7.13
CA PRO A 180 -6.18 25.11 -6.99
C PRO A 180 -6.10 26.60 -6.62
N THR A 181 -5.02 27.05 -6.00
CA THR A 181 -4.81 28.46 -5.62
C THR A 181 -4.18 29.30 -6.74
N GLY A 182 -3.45 28.64 -7.65
CA GLY A 182 -2.60 29.28 -8.65
C GLY A 182 -1.39 30.02 -8.08
N GLU A 183 -1.06 29.83 -6.79
CA GLU A 183 0.08 30.47 -6.13
C GLU A 183 1.39 29.69 -6.33
N ASN A 184 1.30 28.37 -6.52
CA ASN A 184 2.40 27.45 -6.78
C ASN A 184 2.32 26.90 -8.22
N PRO A 185 3.42 26.36 -8.76
CA PRO A 185 3.38 25.69 -10.05
C PRO A 185 2.52 24.42 -10.01
N ASP A 186 1.90 24.09 -11.14
CA ASP A 186 1.26 22.80 -11.36
C ASP A 186 2.22 21.64 -11.05
N LEU A 187 1.72 20.64 -10.34
CA LEU A 187 2.49 19.45 -9.97
C LEU A 187 2.55 18.48 -11.15
N GLN A 188 3.72 18.30 -11.73
CA GLN A 188 3.98 17.17 -12.63
C GLN A 188 4.19 15.92 -11.79
N TRP A 189 3.45 14.85 -12.09
CA TRP A 189 3.45 13.64 -11.29
C TRP A 189 3.48 12.37 -12.14
N LYS A 190 4.38 11.45 -11.79
CA LYS A 190 4.53 10.13 -12.41
C LYS A 190 3.91 9.04 -11.53
N HIS A 191 2.72 8.59 -11.91
CA HIS A 191 2.15 7.33 -11.44
C HIS A 191 2.86 6.17 -12.15
N ALA A 192 4.05 5.82 -11.67
CA ALA A 192 4.94 4.82 -12.28
C ALA A 192 5.01 3.50 -11.49
N GLY A 193 4.06 3.24 -10.60
CA GLY A 193 4.08 2.11 -9.68
C GLY A 193 4.16 0.75 -10.37
N ALA A 194 3.40 0.55 -11.45
CA ALA A 194 3.43 -0.70 -12.21
C ALA A 194 4.77 -0.87 -12.92
N THR A 195 5.26 0.19 -13.58
CA THR A 195 6.56 0.22 -14.25
C THR A 195 7.70 -0.07 -13.28
N ASN A 196 7.76 0.62 -12.13
CA ASN A 196 8.76 0.38 -11.09
C ASN A 196 8.75 -1.09 -10.64
N THR A 197 7.57 -1.61 -10.30
CA THR A 197 7.43 -2.97 -9.78
C THR A 197 7.84 -4.01 -10.81
N LEU A 198 7.43 -3.87 -12.07
CA LEU A 198 7.77 -4.83 -13.14
C LEU A 198 9.27 -4.82 -13.47
N ARG A 199 9.94 -3.65 -13.38
CA ARG A 199 11.41 -3.57 -13.49
C ARG A 199 12.12 -4.26 -12.31
N VAL A 200 11.60 -4.10 -11.09
CA VAL A 200 12.09 -4.84 -9.91
C VAL A 200 11.90 -6.35 -10.10
N ILE A 201 10.75 -6.81 -10.60
CA ILE A 201 10.52 -8.24 -10.89
C ILE A 201 11.52 -8.77 -11.92
N GLY A 202 11.84 -7.99 -12.97
CA GLY A 202 12.88 -8.33 -13.95
C GLY A 202 14.26 -8.50 -13.30
N TRP A 203 14.60 -7.65 -12.32
CA TRP A 203 15.84 -7.78 -11.54
C TRP A 203 15.81 -9.01 -10.64
N LEU A 204 14.70 -9.25 -9.93
CA LEU A 204 14.52 -10.39 -9.03
C LEU A 204 14.66 -11.72 -9.78
N LYS A 205 14.07 -11.82 -10.97
CA LYS A 205 14.19 -12.98 -11.87
C LYS A 205 15.65 -13.30 -12.22
N GLN A 206 16.51 -12.28 -12.33
CA GLN A 206 17.95 -12.48 -12.60
C GLN A 206 18.73 -12.81 -11.33
N LYS A 207 18.33 -12.22 -10.19
CA LYS A 207 19.02 -12.36 -8.90
C LYS A 207 18.74 -13.71 -8.25
N PHE A 208 17.49 -14.16 -8.26
CA PHE A 208 17.01 -15.37 -7.60
C PHE A 208 16.76 -16.45 -8.66
N THR A 209 17.73 -17.33 -8.84
CA THR A 209 17.65 -18.42 -9.83
C THR A 209 16.88 -19.63 -9.34
N GLU A 210 16.82 -19.82 -8.02
CA GLU A 210 16.04 -20.86 -7.34
C GLU A 210 15.39 -20.22 -6.12
N VAL A 211 14.08 -20.42 -5.96
CA VAL A 211 13.29 -19.99 -4.79
C VAL A 211 12.40 -21.16 -4.40
N ASP A 212 12.45 -21.60 -3.14
CA ASP A 212 11.55 -22.65 -2.67
C ASP A 212 10.16 -22.06 -2.40
N ARG A 213 10.09 -21.12 -1.45
CA ARG A 213 8.84 -20.45 -1.09
C ARG A 213 8.91 -18.96 -1.36
N MET A 214 7.85 -18.41 -1.91
CA MET A 214 7.71 -16.96 -2.11
C MET A 214 6.49 -16.44 -1.39
N MET A 215 6.63 -15.34 -0.65
CA MET A 215 5.51 -14.62 -0.08
C MET A 215 5.45 -13.20 -0.62
N THR A 216 4.28 -12.76 -1.09
CA THR A 216 3.99 -11.33 -1.25
C THR A 216 3.23 -10.82 -0.05
N TYR A 217 3.58 -9.62 0.39
CA TYR A 217 2.97 -9.00 1.55
C TYR A 217 2.91 -7.51 1.34
N GLY A 218 1.85 -6.88 1.85
CA GLY A 218 1.82 -5.44 1.98
C GLY A 218 0.65 -5.00 2.82
N CYS A 219 0.76 -3.81 3.38
CA CYS A 219 -0.28 -3.17 4.16
C CYS A 219 -0.85 -1.98 3.38
N SER A 220 -2.16 -1.72 3.46
CA SER A 220 -2.82 -0.57 2.83
C SER A 220 -2.65 -0.59 1.31
N ALA A 221 -2.20 0.51 0.71
CA ALA A 221 -1.74 0.59 -0.69
C ALA A 221 -0.78 -0.55 -1.07
N GLY A 222 0.07 -1.00 -0.15
CA GLY A 222 0.97 -2.14 -0.36
C GLY A 222 0.23 -3.47 -0.44
N GLY A 223 -0.89 -3.63 0.24
CA GLY A 223 -1.75 -4.82 0.11
C GLY A 223 -2.33 -4.95 -1.30
N VAL A 224 -2.77 -3.82 -1.88
CA VAL A 224 -3.16 -3.76 -3.29
C VAL A 224 -1.99 -4.10 -4.20
N GLY A 225 -0.81 -3.54 -3.96
CA GLY A 225 0.40 -3.85 -4.73
C GLY A 225 0.77 -5.34 -4.69
N ALA A 226 0.69 -5.96 -3.51
CA ALA A 226 0.95 -7.38 -3.30
C ALA A 226 -0.03 -8.27 -4.08
N LEU A 227 -1.31 -7.89 -4.14
CA LEU A 227 -2.35 -8.57 -4.90
C LEU A 227 -2.18 -8.36 -6.41
N ALA A 228 -2.01 -7.11 -6.83
CA ALA A 228 -1.92 -6.69 -8.23
C ALA A 228 -0.73 -7.33 -8.97
N HIS A 229 0.41 -7.49 -8.28
CA HIS A 229 1.63 -8.05 -8.87
C HIS A 229 1.87 -9.52 -8.55
N TYR A 230 0.96 -10.18 -7.81
CA TYR A 230 1.13 -11.58 -7.42
C TYR A 230 1.38 -12.48 -8.63
N GLN A 231 0.55 -12.36 -9.66
CA GLN A 231 0.68 -13.17 -10.88
C GLN A 231 2.05 -12.99 -11.55
N SER A 232 2.50 -11.74 -11.70
CA SER A 232 3.78 -11.40 -12.33
C SER A 232 4.95 -11.97 -11.55
N LEU A 233 4.95 -11.81 -10.23
CA LEU A 233 5.95 -12.38 -9.31
C LEU A 233 5.94 -13.91 -9.38
N ARG A 234 4.77 -14.53 -9.21
CA ARG A 234 4.62 -15.98 -9.19
C ARG A 234 5.10 -16.65 -10.48
N LYS A 235 4.77 -16.06 -11.63
CA LYS A 235 5.17 -16.54 -12.96
C LYS A 235 6.67 -16.40 -13.21
N HIS A 236 7.29 -15.27 -12.84
CA HIS A 236 8.66 -14.96 -13.25
C HIS A 236 9.73 -15.38 -12.25
N ILE A 237 9.41 -15.40 -10.95
CA ILE A 237 10.27 -15.97 -9.91
C ILE A 237 10.14 -17.49 -9.89
N ASN A 238 8.97 -18.01 -10.25
CA ASN A 238 8.68 -19.45 -10.36
C ASN A 238 9.09 -20.26 -9.12
N PRO A 239 8.62 -19.89 -7.91
CA PRO A 239 8.86 -20.67 -6.70
C PRO A 239 8.15 -22.03 -6.75
N ARG A 240 8.53 -22.96 -5.87
CA ARG A 240 7.78 -24.21 -5.67
C ARG A 240 6.35 -23.92 -5.22
N ILE A 241 6.18 -22.99 -4.27
CA ILE A 241 4.88 -22.56 -3.75
C ILE A 241 4.86 -21.05 -3.46
N GLY A 242 3.72 -20.41 -3.73
CA GLY A 242 3.45 -19.02 -3.43
C GLY A 242 2.54 -18.82 -2.22
N PHE A 243 2.76 -17.73 -1.49
CA PHE A 243 1.94 -17.25 -0.39
C PHE A 243 1.62 -15.77 -0.60
N MET A 244 0.44 -15.31 -0.19
CA MET A 244 0.10 -13.89 -0.17
C MET A 244 -0.53 -13.52 1.16
N LEU A 245 -0.15 -12.37 1.72
CA LEU A 245 -0.92 -11.71 2.77
C LEU A 245 -1.20 -10.26 2.35
N ASN A 246 -2.43 -10.01 1.91
CA ASN A 246 -2.94 -8.66 1.70
C ASN A 246 -3.48 -8.13 3.03
N ASP A 247 -2.85 -7.10 3.60
CA ASP A 247 -3.25 -6.49 4.86
C ASP A 247 -3.90 -5.11 4.61
N SER A 248 -5.20 -4.97 4.89
CA SER A 248 -5.98 -3.73 4.73
C SER A 248 -5.85 -3.06 3.35
N GLY A 249 -5.59 -3.84 2.29
CA GLY A 249 -5.56 -3.35 0.90
C GLY A 249 -6.56 -4.07 -0.01
N PRO A 250 -7.84 -4.25 0.37
CA PRO A 250 -8.77 -5.01 -0.44
C PRO A 250 -9.05 -4.31 -1.78
N LEU A 251 -8.96 -5.06 -2.88
CA LEU A 251 -9.68 -4.76 -4.11
C LEU A 251 -10.99 -5.54 -4.08
N TYR A 252 -12.05 -4.93 -3.55
CA TYR A 252 -13.34 -5.60 -3.42
C TYR A 252 -13.94 -5.96 -4.78
N PRO A 253 -14.65 -7.10 -4.91
CA PRO A 253 -15.43 -7.37 -6.11
C PRO A 253 -16.52 -6.30 -6.25
N ALA A 254 -16.48 -5.52 -7.33
CA ALA A 254 -17.47 -4.46 -7.55
C ALA A 254 -17.67 -4.19 -9.05
N GLN A 255 -18.94 -4.17 -9.46
CA GLN A 255 -19.44 -3.77 -10.78
C GLN A 255 -20.38 -2.57 -10.64
N LEU A 256 -20.90 -2.05 -11.75
CA LEU A 256 -21.78 -0.87 -11.74
C LEU A 256 -22.95 -1.07 -10.76
N GLY A 257 -23.00 -0.20 -9.74
CA GLY A 257 -24.02 -0.22 -8.69
C GLY A 257 -23.52 -0.71 -7.33
N ASP A 258 -22.37 -1.39 -7.28
CA ASP A 258 -21.75 -1.84 -6.03
C ASP A 258 -20.98 -0.70 -5.36
N ASN A 259 -20.77 -0.82 -4.05
CA ASN A 259 -20.27 0.27 -3.19
C ASN A 259 -18.87 0.76 -3.64
N SER A 260 -17.92 -0.15 -3.86
CA SER A 260 -16.55 0.21 -4.30
C SER A 260 -16.39 0.56 -5.78
N TRP A 261 -17.45 0.45 -6.59
CA TRP A 261 -17.33 0.62 -8.05
C TRP A 261 -16.84 2.02 -8.46
N GLN A 262 -17.32 3.07 -7.79
CA GLN A 262 -16.93 4.45 -8.12
C GLN A 262 -15.45 4.70 -7.82
N LEU A 263 -14.92 4.16 -6.72
CA LEU A 263 -13.49 4.20 -6.43
C LEU A 263 -12.71 3.50 -7.54
N HIS A 264 -13.11 2.28 -7.92
CA HIS A 264 -12.42 1.50 -8.95
C HIS A 264 -12.36 2.23 -10.30
N GLN A 265 -13.46 2.87 -10.71
CA GLN A 265 -13.49 3.69 -11.92
C GLN A 265 -12.53 4.89 -11.78
N LYS A 266 -12.57 5.59 -10.64
CA LYS A 266 -11.70 6.74 -10.39
C LYS A 266 -10.22 6.38 -10.45
N ILE A 267 -9.81 5.27 -9.83
CA ILE A 267 -8.40 4.85 -9.84
C ILE A 267 -7.97 4.34 -11.21
N ALA A 268 -8.86 3.66 -11.94
CA ALA A 268 -8.57 3.21 -13.29
C ALA A 268 -8.30 4.37 -14.24
N ASP A 269 -9.13 5.41 -14.18
CA ASP A 269 -8.96 6.62 -14.99
C ASP A 269 -7.73 7.44 -14.58
N SER A 270 -7.49 7.55 -13.27
CA SER A 270 -6.42 8.39 -12.72
C SER A 270 -5.03 7.80 -12.99
N TRP A 271 -4.89 6.48 -12.94
CA TRP A 271 -3.57 5.83 -12.97
C TRP A 271 -3.33 4.92 -14.17
N ASN A 272 -4.32 4.75 -15.07
CA ASN A 272 -4.23 3.86 -16.22
C ASN A 272 -4.01 2.38 -15.84
N ILE A 273 -4.57 1.94 -14.71
CA ILE A 273 -4.38 0.57 -14.19
C ILE A 273 -4.90 -0.51 -15.16
N THR A 274 -5.86 -0.15 -16.02
CA THR A 274 -6.46 -1.04 -17.02
C THR A 274 -5.41 -1.63 -17.96
N THR A 275 -4.34 -0.88 -18.25
CA THR A 275 -3.25 -1.38 -19.11
C THR A 275 -2.51 -2.54 -18.43
N MET A 276 -2.22 -2.41 -17.13
CA MET A 276 -1.61 -3.50 -16.35
C MET A 276 -2.59 -4.69 -16.21
N LEU A 277 -3.85 -4.44 -15.88
CA LEU A 277 -4.86 -5.50 -15.74
C LEU A 277 -5.08 -6.29 -17.03
N ASN A 278 -5.09 -5.62 -18.20
CA ASN A 278 -5.16 -6.27 -19.50
C ASN A 278 -3.93 -7.15 -19.79
N ALA A 279 -2.76 -6.73 -19.31
CA ALA A 279 -1.55 -7.51 -19.47
C ALA A 279 -1.58 -8.76 -18.59
N VAL A 280 -2.07 -8.64 -17.36
CA VAL A 280 -2.25 -9.78 -16.44
C VAL A 280 -3.37 -10.72 -16.93
N SER A 281 -4.46 -10.20 -17.49
CA SER A 281 -5.59 -11.01 -18.00
C SER A 281 -5.23 -11.88 -19.20
N ALA A 282 -4.15 -11.55 -19.92
CA ALA A 282 -3.60 -12.42 -20.96
C ALA A 282 -2.98 -13.72 -20.38
N ASP A 283 -2.51 -13.67 -19.14
CA ASP A 283 -1.87 -14.80 -18.44
C ASP A 283 -2.84 -15.57 -17.54
N ILE A 284 -3.84 -14.90 -16.95
CA ILE A 284 -4.83 -15.55 -16.09
C ILE A 284 -6.26 -15.29 -16.57
N PRO A 285 -7.00 -16.35 -16.97
CA PRO A 285 -8.36 -16.19 -17.47
C PRO A 285 -9.29 -15.74 -16.33
N GLY A 286 -10.27 -14.90 -16.68
CA GLY A 286 -11.32 -14.49 -15.76
C GLY A 286 -11.12 -13.11 -15.14
N ILE A 287 -9.98 -12.42 -15.33
CA ILE A 287 -9.87 -10.99 -14.99
C ILE A 287 -10.80 -10.17 -15.88
N SER A 288 -11.53 -9.24 -15.26
CA SER A 288 -12.40 -8.28 -15.93
C SER A 288 -11.98 -6.86 -15.57
N THR A 289 -11.90 -6.00 -16.58
CA THR A 289 -11.68 -4.56 -16.35
C THR A 289 -12.89 -3.87 -15.75
N ASP A 290 -14.09 -4.46 -15.90
CA ASP A 290 -15.34 -3.93 -15.34
C ASP A 290 -15.54 -4.32 -13.86
N ASN A 291 -14.75 -5.28 -13.37
CA ASN A 291 -14.73 -5.71 -11.98
C ASN A 291 -13.30 -6.12 -11.61
N ILE A 292 -12.45 -5.13 -11.35
CA ILE A 292 -11.03 -5.33 -11.09
C ILE A 292 -10.76 -6.16 -9.82
N GLY A 293 -11.71 -6.21 -8.87
CA GLY A 293 -11.63 -7.03 -7.66
C GLY A 293 -11.77 -8.53 -7.91
N ASN A 294 -12.20 -8.93 -9.11
CA ASN A 294 -12.27 -10.34 -9.49
C ASN A 294 -10.89 -11.01 -9.63
N ILE A 295 -9.79 -10.22 -9.59
CA ILE A 295 -8.42 -10.73 -9.50
C ILE A 295 -8.22 -11.68 -8.32
N ASN A 296 -8.90 -11.46 -7.19
CA ASN A 296 -8.86 -12.35 -6.02
C ASN A 296 -9.23 -13.80 -6.41
N GLN A 297 -10.36 -13.94 -7.11
CA GLN A 297 -10.86 -15.23 -7.60
C GLN A 297 -9.97 -15.80 -8.71
N ALA A 298 -9.54 -14.96 -9.66
CA ALA A 298 -8.72 -15.38 -10.79
C ALA A 298 -7.38 -15.99 -10.32
N LEU A 299 -6.75 -15.41 -9.29
CA LEU A 299 -5.52 -15.94 -8.69
C LEU A 299 -5.74 -17.29 -8.02
N ALA A 300 -6.81 -17.44 -7.25
CA ALA A 300 -7.13 -18.69 -6.56
C ALA A 300 -7.34 -19.86 -7.55
N ILE A 301 -8.04 -19.60 -8.65
CA ILE A 301 -8.26 -20.58 -9.73
C ILE A 301 -6.95 -20.91 -10.47
N THR A 302 -6.12 -19.91 -10.72
CA THR A 302 -4.87 -20.09 -11.47
C THR A 302 -3.84 -20.87 -10.65
N TRP A 303 -3.76 -20.59 -9.35
CA TRP A 303 -2.77 -21.16 -8.44
C TRP A 303 -3.43 -21.92 -7.28
N PRO A 304 -4.14 -23.02 -7.54
CA PRO A 304 -4.89 -23.75 -6.51
C PRO A 304 -3.99 -24.44 -5.46
N GLN A 305 -2.67 -24.42 -5.64
CA GLN A 305 -1.70 -24.94 -4.66
C GLN A 305 -1.05 -23.83 -3.84
N ASP A 306 -1.12 -22.59 -4.29
CA ASP A 306 -0.61 -21.43 -3.54
C ASP A 306 -1.64 -21.00 -2.50
N ARG A 307 -1.20 -20.38 -1.40
CA ARG A 307 -2.08 -20.02 -0.28
C ARG A 307 -2.23 -18.50 -0.19
N LEU A 308 -3.45 -18.02 -0.37
CA LEU A 308 -3.76 -16.59 -0.54
C LEU A 308 -4.57 -16.09 0.65
N ALA A 309 -4.03 -15.14 1.41
CA ALA A 309 -4.69 -14.61 2.59
C ALA A 309 -4.98 -13.12 2.50
N HIS A 310 -6.09 -12.74 3.14
CA HIS A 310 -6.49 -11.36 3.37
C HIS A 310 -6.64 -11.09 4.86
N THR A 311 -6.28 -9.90 5.31
CA THR A 311 -6.54 -9.46 6.68
C THR A 311 -6.89 -7.99 6.67
N GLN A 312 -7.79 -7.58 7.55
CA GLN A 312 -8.19 -6.19 7.76
C GLN A 312 -9.02 -6.10 9.05
N PHE A 313 -9.23 -4.91 9.57
CA PHE A 313 -10.27 -4.71 10.56
C PHE A 313 -11.62 -4.42 9.90
N THR A 314 -12.72 -4.88 10.52
CA THR A 314 -14.08 -4.53 10.09
C THR A 314 -14.38 -3.04 10.28
N ARG A 315 -13.72 -2.39 11.24
CA ARG A 315 -13.88 -0.96 11.55
C ARG A 315 -12.66 -0.13 11.13
N ASP A 316 -12.00 -0.54 10.05
CA ASP A 316 -10.92 0.24 9.42
C ASP A 316 -11.44 1.63 9.02
N ALA A 317 -10.89 2.71 9.56
CA ALA A 317 -11.35 4.08 9.30
C ALA A 317 -10.54 4.78 8.19
N ASN A 318 -9.43 4.19 7.77
CA ASN A 318 -8.52 4.81 6.81
C ASN A 318 -8.89 4.40 5.38
N TYR A 319 -8.87 3.09 5.10
CA TYR A 319 -9.15 2.57 3.78
C TYR A 319 -10.64 2.68 3.44
N SER A 320 -11.53 2.46 4.41
CA SER A 320 -12.98 2.65 4.20
C SER A 320 -13.32 4.12 3.91
N GLY A 321 -12.68 5.07 4.62
CA GLY A 321 -12.81 6.49 4.34
C GLY A 321 -12.38 6.82 2.92
N TYR A 322 -11.26 6.22 2.48
CA TYR A 322 -10.79 6.29 1.10
C TYR A 322 -11.79 5.79 0.07
N SER A 323 -12.46 4.68 0.37
CA SER A 323 -13.40 4.02 -0.54
C SER A 323 -14.72 4.73 -0.68
N TYR A 324 -15.21 5.44 0.35
CA TYR A 324 -16.60 5.89 0.37
C TYR A 324 -16.82 7.38 0.62
N GLU A 325 -15.96 8.09 1.38
CA GLU A 325 -16.25 9.48 1.79
C GLU A 325 -16.53 10.41 0.60
N ARG A 326 -15.61 10.45 -0.36
CA ARG A 326 -15.70 11.35 -1.52
C ARG A 326 -16.75 10.93 -2.55
N PHE A 327 -17.09 9.64 -2.60
CA PHE A 327 -17.99 9.06 -3.61
C PHE A 327 -19.45 9.07 -3.16
N PHE A 328 -19.69 9.08 -1.85
CA PHE A 328 -21.02 9.12 -1.24
C PHE A 328 -21.29 10.43 -0.50
N ASN A 329 -20.36 11.39 -0.53
CA ASN A 329 -20.44 12.67 0.17
C ASN A 329 -20.67 12.50 1.69
N LEU A 330 -19.94 11.56 2.29
CA LEU A 330 -19.96 11.25 3.71
C LEU A 330 -18.84 12.00 4.43
N GLN A 331 -19.03 12.27 5.71
CA GLN A 331 -18.01 12.86 6.57
C GLN A 331 -17.17 11.76 7.24
N PRO A 332 -15.89 12.03 7.55
CA PRO A 332 -15.07 11.09 8.31
C PRO A 332 -15.76 10.65 9.61
N GLY A 333 -15.80 9.34 9.83
CA GLY A 333 -16.45 8.74 11.00
C GLY A 333 -17.96 8.49 10.88
N ASP A 334 -18.59 8.87 9.76
CA ASP A 334 -19.99 8.50 9.50
C ASP A 334 -20.15 6.97 9.52
N GLU A 335 -21.09 6.46 10.32
CA GLU A 335 -21.36 5.01 10.44
C GLU A 335 -21.74 4.35 9.11
N GLU A 336 -22.25 5.14 8.17
CA GLU A 336 -22.55 4.69 6.81
C GLU A 336 -21.31 4.20 6.06
N ILE A 337 -20.13 4.76 6.33
CA ILE A 337 -18.85 4.32 5.76
C ILE A 337 -18.58 2.86 6.16
N HIS A 338 -18.73 2.55 7.45
CA HIS A 338 -18.52 1.19 7.95
C HIS A 338 -19.63 0.23 7.52
N ARG A 339 -20.85 0.71 7.27
CA ARG A 339 -21.91 -0.11 6.66
C ARG A 339 -21.53 -0.54 5.24
N LEU A 340 -21.11 0.41 4.39
CA LEU A 340 -20.67 0.14 3.02
C LEU A 340 -19.44 -0.78 2.99
N TRP A 341 -18.46 -0.51 3.85
CA TRP A 341 -17.26 -1.34 4.05
C TRP A 341 -17.61 -2.78 4.45
N GLY A 342 -18.51 -2.94 5.42
CA GLY A 342 -18.93 -4.25 5.90
C GLY A 342 -19.65 -5.08 4.85
N GLU A 343 -20.43 -4.45 3.97
CA GLU A 343 -21.07 -5.13 2.83
C GLU A 343 -20.04 -5.62 1.81
N ASP A 344 -19.09 -4.77 1.42
CA ASP A 344 -18.02 -5.16 0.49
C ASP A 344 -17.10 -6.23 1.10
N GLN A 345 -16.80 -6.13 2.40
CA GLN A 345 -16.08 -7.15 3.16
C GLN A 345 -16.81 -8.49 3.12
N GLN A 346 -18.12 -8.51 3.36
CA GLN A 346 -18.91 -9.74 3.29
C GLN A 346 -18.86 -10.36 1.89
N ASN A 347 -19.00 -9.55 0.85
CA ASN A 347 -18.90 -10.02 -0.54
C ASN A 347 -17.53 -10.65 -0.84
N LEU A 348 -16.44 -10.10 -0.29
CA LEU A 348 -15.11 -10.69 -0.43
C LEU A 348 -14.97 -11.99 0.37
N MET A 349 -15.47 -12.05 1.61
CA MET A 349 -15.47 -13.28 2.41
C MET A 349 -16.23 -14.40 1.69
N ASP A 350 -17.40 -14.09 1.11
CA ASP A 350 -18.20 -15.05 0.34
C ASP A 350 -17.45 -15.61 -0.89
N ILE A 351 -16.50 -14.87 -1.47
CA ILE A 351 -15.60 -15.37 -2.51
C ILE A 351 -14.54 -16.28 -1.89
N TYR A 352 -13.88 -15.83 -0.82
CA TYR A 352 -12.79 -16.58 -0.18
C TYR A 352 -13.28 -17.96 0.33
N ASP A 353 -14.50 -18.04 0.87
CA ASP A 353 -15.10 -19.28 1.36
C ASP A 353 -15.36 -20.33 0.26
N GLN A 354 -15.24 -19.97 -1.02
CA GLN A 354 -15.40 -20.89 -2.15
C GLN A 354 -14.11 -21.64 -2.52
N TYR A 355 -12.95 -21.24 -1.98
CA TYR A 355 -11.64 -21.75 -2.39
C TYR A 355 -10.84 -22.25 -1.18
N GLU A 356 -10.46 -23.52 -1.19
CA GLU A 356 -9.68 -24.15 -0.10
C GLU A 356 -8.29 -23.52 0.09
N ASN A 357 -7.79 -22.81 -0.92
CA ASN A 357 -6.49 -22.15 -0.91
C ASN A 357 -6.57 -20.65 -0.59
N MET A 358 -7.75 -20.16 -0.20
CA MET A 358 -7.97 -18.80 0.28
C MET A 358 -8.41 -18.79 1.75
N ALA A 359 -8.01 -17.77 2.51
CA ALA A 359 -8.58 -17.53 3.83
C ALA A 359 -8.44 -16.06 4.24
N TYR A 360 -9.20 -15.68 5.26
CA TYR A 360 -9.13 -14.34 5.82
C TYR A 360 -8.93 -14.33 7.33
N PHE A 361 -8.31 -13.27 7.84
CA PHE A 361 -8.19 -12.97 9.26
C PHE A 361 -8.71 -11.57 9.54
N ILE A 362 -9.93 -11.47 10.07
CA ILE A 362 -10.66 -10.20 10.18
C ILE A 362 -11.05 -9.94 11.64
N PRO A 363 -10.20 -9.26 12.42
CA PRO A 363 -10.60 -8.68 13.69
C PRO A 363 -11.65 -7.57 13.51
N TYR A 364 -12.36 -7.23 14.57
CA TYR A 364 -13.47 -6.28 14.49
C TYR A 364 -12.97 -4.83 14.52
N PHE A 365 -12.47 -4.38 15.67
CA PHE A 365 -11.99 -3.01 15.90
C PHE A 365 -10.88 -3.01 16.94
N ARG A 366 -9.82 -2.24 16.69
CA ARG A 366 -8.83 -1.90 17.71
C ARG A 366 -8.55 -0.40 17.72
N PRO A 367 -8.34 0.22 18.89
CA PRO A 367 -8.04 1.65 19.01
C PRO A 367 -6.58 1.95 18.65
N PHE A 368 -6.07 1.32 17.59
CA PHE A 368 -4.70 1.38 17.11
C PHE A 368 -4.71 1.70 15.62
N ASN A 369 -3.94 2.71 15.21
CA ASN A 369 -3.78 3.11 13.81
C ASN A 369 -5.11 3.21 13.03
N GLU A 370 -6.17 3.78 13.64
CA GLU A 370 -7.51 3.85 13.03
C GLU A 370 -8.10 2.49 12.62
N SER A 371 -7.73 1.41 13.32
CA SER A 371 -8.03 0.03 12.91
C SER A 371 -7.53 -0.26 11.48
N HIS A 372 -6.39 0.30 11.08
CA HIS A 372 -5.83 0.12 9.76
C HIS A 372 -4.54 -0.69 9.82
N CYS A 373 -4.44 -1.72 8.98
CA CYS A 373 -3.38 -2.72 8.93
C CYS A 373 -3.18 -3.51 10.23
N THR A 374 -3.42 -4.82 10.17
CA THR A 374 -3.35 -5.74 11.30
C THR A 374 -1.91 -6.15 11.66
N SER A 375 -0.93 -5.85 10.80
CA SER A 375 0.46 -6.29 10.95
C SER A 375 1.45 -5.17 11.30
N ILE A 376 0.98 -3.96 11.61
CA ILE A 376 1.85 -2.83 11.99
C ILE A 376 2.30 -2.94 13.46
N LEU A 377 3.58 -2.60 13.69
CA LEU A 377 4.35 -2.76 14.93
C LEU A 377 4.53 -4.20 15.37
N ASP A 378 3.44 -4.88 15.67
CA ASP A 378 3.46 -6.28 16.09
C ASP A 378 2.13 -7.00 15.79
N PHE A 379 1.94 -8.20 16.37
CA PHE A 379 0.67 -8.93 16.27
C PHE A 379 -0.14 -8.89 17.56
N THR A 380 0.29 -8.10 18.54
CA THR A 380 -0.44 -7.91 19.79
C THR A 380 -1.75 -7.20 19.49
N ASP A 381 -2.77 -7.45 20.29
CA ASP A 381 -4.10 -6.87 20.13
C ASP A 381 -4.84 -7.29 18.84
N THR A 382 -4.33 -8.23 18.05
CA THR A 382 -5.04 -8.72 16.84
C THR A 382 -5.95 -9.92 17.11
N GLN A 383 -6.18 -10.30 18.37
CA GLN A 383 -6.85 -11.56 18.71
C GLN A 383 -8.28 -11.63 18.17
N ILE A 384 -8.75 -12.82 17.78
CA ILE A 384 -10.17 -13.05 17.45
C ILE A 384 -10.87 -13.56 18.71
N THR A 385 -11.77 -12.74 19.25
CA THR A 385 -12.55 -13.11 20.45
C THR A 385 -13.30 -14.42 20.23
N GLY A 386 -13.27 -15.29 21.25
CA GLY A 386 -13.97 -16.59 21.23
C GLY A 386 -13.22 -17.75 20.55
N THR A 387 -11.99 -17.53 20.08
CA THR A 387 -11.12 -18.60 19.51
C THR A 387 -10.24 -19.30 20.55
N ASP A 388 -10.37 -18.96 21.83
CA ASP A 388 -9.66 -19.65 22.91
C ASP A 388 -10.15 -21.11 23.03
N ASN A 389 -9.23 -22.05 22.85
CA ASN A 389 -9.49 -23.49 22.93
C ASN A 389 -9.26 -24.06 24.34
N GLY A 390 -9.27 -23.21 25.37
CA GLY A 390 -9.13 -23.59 26.77
C GLY A 390 -7.69 -23.53 27.30
N ASP A 391 -6.76 -22.94 26.56
CA ASP A 391 -5.38 -22.69 26.98
C ASP A 391 -5.12 -21.22 27.32
N GLY A 392 -6.16 -20.38 27.27
CA GLY A 392 -6.05 -18.95 27.54
C GLY A 392 -5.45 -18.16 26.38
N LYS A 393 -5.33 -18.76 25.19
CA LYS A 393 -4.74 -18.11 24.01
C LYS A 393 -5.75 -18.06 22.88
N MET A 394 -6.12 -16.84 22.51
CA MET A 394 -6.90 -16.57 21.31
C MET A 394 -6.01 -16.57 20.06
N MET A 395 -6.58 -16.96 18.92
CA MET A 395 -5.96 -16.83 17.61
C MET A 395 -5.61 -15.37 17.34
N HIS A 396 -4.35 -15.08 17.07
CA HIS A 396 -3.87 -13.76 16.65
C HIS A 396 -3.20 -13.84 15.27
N LEU A 397 -2.92 -12.69 14.64
CA LEU A 397 -2.42 -12.67 13.25
C LEU A 397 -1.14 -13.50 13.06
N GLY A 398 -0.18 -13.39 13.98
CA GLY A 398 1.04 -14.22 13.94
C GLY A 398 0.78 -15.74 13.93
N ASN A 399 -0.26 -16.25 14.62
CA ASN A 399 -0.63 -17.66 14.52
C ASN A 399 -1.20 -17.98 13.13
N PHE A 400 -2.08 -17.12 12.63
CA PHE A 400 -2.66 -17.26 11.30
C PHE A 400 -1.59 -17.23 10.20
N ILE A 401 -0.56 -16.38 10.30
CA ILE A 401 0.58 -16.36 9.37
C ILE A 401 1.35 -17.69 9.41
N ASN A 402 1.55 -18.29 10.59
CA ASN A 402 2.21 -19.60 10.66
C ASN A 402 1.35 -20.69 10.00
N ILE A 403 0.02 -20.64 10.15
CA ILE A 403 -0.89 -21.54 9.43
C ILE A 403 -0.83 -21.28 7.93
N LEU A 404 -0.80 -20.01 7.51
CA LEU A 404 -0.67 -19.63 6.11
C LEU A 404 0.56 -20.26 5.47
N LEU A 405 1.69 -20.31 6.18
CA LEU A 405 2.96 -20.86 5.70
C LEU A 405 3.10 -22.38 5.86
N ASP A 406 2.26 -23.02 6.69
CA ASP A 406 2.27 -24.47 6.92
C ASP A 406 1.46 -25.21 5.85
N GLU A 407 2.16 -25.75 4.87
CA GLU A 407 1.62 -26.53 3.76
C GLU A 407 0.90 -27.83 4.20
N THR A 408 1.18 -28.31 5.41
CA THR A 408 0.62 -29.57 5.93
C THR A 408 -0.75 -29.40 6.58
N GLN A 409 -1.13 -28.15 6.90
CA GLN A 409 -2.39 -27.82 7.58
C GLN A 409 -3.39 -27.22 6.60
N PRO A 410 -4.70 -27.50 6.75
CA PRO A 410 -5.72 -26.78 6.01
C PRO A 410 -5.68 -25.29 6.37
N LEU A 411 -5.87 -24.43 5.38
CA LEU A 411 -6.00 -23.00 5.59
C LEU A 411 -7.40 -22.71 6.17
N GLN A 412 -7.51 -21.85 7.18
CA GLN A 412 -8.76 -21.59 7.89
C GLN A 412 -9.00 -20.09 8.08
N SER A 413 -10.20 -19.64 7.77
CA SER A 413 -10.63 -18.26 7.98
C SER A 413 -11.02 -17.99 9.44
N HIS A 414 -10.76 -16.78 9.90
CA HIS A 414 -11.14 -16.29 11.21
C HIS A 414 -11.75 -14.89 11.11
N PHE A 415 -12.91 -14.71 11.74
CA PHE A 415 -13.65 -13.46 11.77
C PHE A 415 -14.13 -13.18 13.19
N GLU A 416 -13.88 -11.97 13.67
CA GLU A 416 -14.39 -11.47 14.94
C GLU A 416 -15.72 -10.75 14.68
N ALA A 417 -16.79 -11.29 15.26
CA ALA A 417 -18.10 -10.65 15.17
C ALA A 417 -18.09 -9.27 15.84
N ALA A 418 -18.99 -8.40 15.38
CA ALA A 418 -19.13 -7.07 15.96
C ALA A 418 -19.46 -7.15 17.46
N ASP A 419 -18.64 -6.47 18.27
CA ASP A 419 -18.84 -6.33 19.70
C ASP A 419 -18.73 -4.85 20.10
N PRO A 420 -19.81 -4.21 20.56
CA PRO A 420 -19.77 -2.84 21.05
C PRO A 420 -18.75 -2.62 22.17
N ALA A 421 -18.42 -3.65 22.97
CA ALA A 421 -17.42 -3.53 24.02
C ALA A 421 -16.01 -3.27 23.47
N GLU A 422 -15.71 -3.78 22.26
CA GLU A 422 -14.42 -3.52 21.60
C GLU A 422 -14.27 -2.04 21.23
N LEU A 423 -15.36 -1.32 20.94
CA LEU A 423 -15.30 0.12 20.65
C LEU A 423 -14.87 0.97 21.85
N GLU A 424 -15.01 0.44 23.07
CA GLU A 424 -14.57 1.08 24.31
C GLU A 424 -13.19 0.59 24.78
N ARG A 425 -12.55 -0.33 24.02
CA ARG A 425 -11.23 -0.87 24.35
C ARG A 425 -10.21 0.25 24.43
N LYS A 426 -9.33 0.16 25.43
CA LYS A 426 -8.15 1.01 25.55
C LYS A 426 -6.91 0.21 25.24
N SER A 427 -6.01 0.77 24.44
CA SER A 427 -4.69 0.18 24.22
C SER A 427 -3.63 1.00 24.94
N LEU A 428 -3.31 0.60 26.18
CA LEU A 428 -2.22 1.20 26.97
C LEU A 428 -0.88 1.13 26.24
N TYR A 429 -0.65 0.05 25.49
CA TYR A 429 0.52 -0.10 24.64
C TYR A 429 0.57 0.98 23.55
N TRP A 430 -0.57 1.28 22.92
CA TRP A 430 -0.63 2.31 21.89
C TRP A 430 -0.51 3.73 22.46
N GLU A 431 -1.17 4.02 23.58
CA GLU A 431 -0.99 5.29 24.31
C GLU A 431 0.49 5.51 24.64
N LEU A 432 1.20 4.46 25.03
CA LEU A 432 2.64 4.49 25.29
C LEU A 432 3.44 4.71 24.01
N MET A 433 3.12 4.02 22.92
CA MET A 433 3.81 4.16 21.63
C MET A 433 3.62 5.55 21.00
N ILE A 434 2.42 6.14 21.06
CA ILE A 434 2.20 7.54 20.66
C ILE A 434 3.05 8.47 21.51
N ALA A 435 3.01 8.30 22.84
CA ALA A 435 3.76 9.15 23.76
C ALA A 435 5.29 9.05 23.55
N LEU A 436 5.78 7.87 23.18
CA LEU A 436 7.19 7.64 22.91
C LEU A 436 7.59 8.17 21.54
N THR A 437 6.91 7.75 20.48
CA THR A 437 7.35 7.94 19.09
C THR A 437 6.83 9.22 18.42
N GLY A 438 5.75 9.82 18.93
CA GLY A 438 5.05 10.91 18.26
C GLY A 438 4.33 10.52 16.97
N ILE A 439 4.33 9.22 16.61
CA ILE A 439 3.63 8.68 15.44
C ILE A 439 2.15 8.54 15.80
N GLY A 440 1.26 9.18 15.03
CA GLY A 440 -0.20 9.08 15.20
C GLY A 440 -0.83 10.15 16.09
N GLY A 441 -0.12 11.23 16.43
CA GLY A 441 -0.78 12.43 16.97
C GLY A 441 -1.67 13.07 15.91
N GLU A 442 -2.89 13.49 16.28
CA GLU A 442 -3.70 14.38 15.44
C GLU A 442 -2.84 15.54 14.98
N ALA A 443 -2.87 15.85 13.68
CA ALA A 443 -2.30 17.09 13.19
C ALA A 443 -2.91 18.23 14.02
N PRO A 444 -2.12 19.15 14.60
CA PRO A 444 -2.69 20.30 15.27
C PRO A 444 -3.60 21.00 14.26
N ALA A 445 -4.83 21.32 14.69
CA ALA A 445 -5.75 22.12 13.91
C ALA A 445 -4.98 23.31 13.31
N ALA A 446 -5.12 23.51 12.01
CA ALA A 446 -4.43 24.56 11.28
C ALA A 446 -4.82 25.92 11.88
N ASP A 447 -4.01 26.43 12.81
CA ASP A 447 -4.02 27.83 13.16
C ASP A 447 -3.47 28.60 11.95
N GLU A 448 -4.27 29.55 11.46
CA GLU A 448 -3.90 30.52 10.42
C GLU A 448 -2.72 31.39 10.88
N GLU A 449 -1.48 30.86 10.90
CA GLU A 449 -0.21 31.59 10.87
C GLU A 449 0.99 30.63 11.09
N SER A 450 1.33 29.79 10.12
CA SER A 450 2.75 29.42 9.86
C SER A 450 2.92 28.64 8.55
N GLN A 451 3.05 29.38 7.45
CA GLN A 451 3.75 28.84 6.27
C GLN A 451 5.26 28.85 6.57
N SER A 452 5.81 27.75 7.10
CA SER A 452 7.15 27.24 6.74
C SER A 452 7.49 25.95 7.52
N SER A 453 7.99 24.96 6.78
CA SER A 453 8.68 23.75 7.25
C SER A 453 7.97 22.89 8.32
N GLY A 454 7.03 22.04 7.90
CA GLY A 454 6.45 20.98 8.74
C GLY A 454 7.15 19.64 8.54
N ALA A 455 8.41 19.51 8.97
CA ALA A 455 9.01 18.19 9.21
C ALA A 455 8.81 17.86 10.69
N THR A 456 7.92 16.93 11.00
CA THR A 456 7.77 16.40 12.35
C THR A 456 9.10 15.71 12.72
N GLN A 457 9.87 16.29 13.63
CA GLN A 457 11.11 15.70 14.13
C GLN A 457 10.78 14.46 14.95
N ALA A 458 10.83 13.28 14.32
CA ALA A 458 10.80 12.01 15.04
C ALA A 458 12.12 11.85 15.81
N LYS A 459 12.05 11.70 17.14
CA LYS A 459 13.24 11.46 17.96
C LYS A 459 13.83 10.07 17.66
N SER A 460 15.14 9.97 17.57
CA SER A 460 15.86 8.69 17.50
C SER A 460 15.71 7.89 18.81
N PHE A 461 15.52 6.56 18.69
CA PHE A 461 15.45 5.64 19.83
C PHE A 461 16.61 4.64 19.80
N THR A 462 17.08 4.22 20.99
CA THR A 462 18.06 3.13 21.10
C THR A 462 17.37 1.78 21.19
N LEU A 463 18.04 0.72 20.72
CA LEU A 463 17.55 -0.67 20.85
C LEU A 463 17.23 -1.04 22.32
N GLU A 464 17.96 -0.44 23.26
CA GLU A 464 17.79 -0.62 24.71
C GLU A 464 16.46 -0.03 25.22
N GLN A 465 16.04 1.12 24.68
CA GLN A 465 14.74 1.74 24.97
C GLN A 465 13.56 0.92 24.42
N LEU A 466 13.74 0.27 23.27
CA LEU A 466 12.73 -0.63 22.70
C LEU A 466 12.62 -1.94 23.50
N THR A 467 13.74 -2.51 23.95
CA THR A 467 13.72 -3.73 24.78
C THR A 467 13.12 -3.52 26.18
N ALA A 468 13.14 -2.30 26.70
CA ALA A 468 12.56 -1.95 28.01
C ALA A 468 11.03 -1.99 28.04
N LEU A 469 10.37 -2.06 26.87
CA LEU A 469 8.91 -2.06 26.76
C LEU A 469 8.25 -3.39 27.13
N GLY A 470 8.99 -4.51 27.07
CA GLY A 470 8.52 -5.85 27.45
C GLY A 470 7.31 -6.35 26.64
N PRO A 471 7.06 -7.67 26.60
CA PRO A 471 5.78 -8.17 26.08
C PRO A 471 4.65 -7.77 27.04
N TYR A 472 3.60 -7.14 26.52
CA TYR A 472 2.35 -6.94 27.26
C TYR A 472 1.80 -8.31 27.66
N ARG A 473 1.72 -8.56 28.96
CA ARG A 473 0.87 -9.61 29.53
C ARG A 473 -0.41 -8.92 29.95
N PRO A 474 -1.58 -9.27 29.38
CA PRO A 474 -2.84 -8.78 29.93
C PRO A 474 -2.88 -9.17 31.41
N GLN A 475 -3.15 -8.21 32.29
CA GLN A 475 -3.57 -8.55 33.65
C GLN A 475 -4.97 -9.18 33.55
N GLU A 476 -5.13 -10.28 34.28
CA GLU A 476 -6.33 -11.12 34.39
C GLU A 476 -7.65 -10.35 34.57
#